data_AF-A0A9D9BFR3-F1
#
_entry.id   AF-A0A9D9BFR3-F1
#
_cell.length_a   1.000
_cell.length_b   1.000
_cell.length_c   1.000
_cell.angle_alpha   90.00
_cell.angle_beta   90.00
_cell.angle_gamma   90.00
#
_symmetry.space_group_name_H-M   'P 1'
#
loop_
_entity.id
_entity.type
_entity.pdbx_description
1 polymer ?
#
loop_
_entity_poly.entity_id
_entity_poly.type
_entity_poly.pdbx_seq_one_letter_code
_entity_poly.pdbx_strand_id
1 'polypeptide(L)'
;MTSDRPFADAALGRKQLVILIAIAAMLAGTVTGLTAKKAIWEGWVTDQLFQVRAILRGPQEAAASPVAVIGLDQTSLDSERLSSLPRVLMTPVLAEAGQAILDAGAVALGFDFVFAYSADTFVDPSSGEKRLLDYDQPFKRFLFKNRGRIFVAHTEVGVPHRSFSGAAGAGGVRSVQVVPDSDGVVRWHTPGVPLSNSDYLIDALLGAAGSTVSESFMPIPENRLATLLPYLSLIDVL
;
A
#
# COMPACT_ATOMS: atom_id res chain seq x y z
N MET A 1 45.82 -5.89 -71.03
CA MET A 1 44.81 -6.43 -70.09
C MET A 1 45.46 -6.48 -68.71
N THR A 2 45.09 -5.55 -67.83
CA THR A 2 45.25 -5.56 -66.36
C THR A 2 44.79 -4.15 -65.90
N SER A 3 43.55 -4.01 -65.44
CA SER A 3 43.09 -4.19 -64.05
C SER A 3 42.96 -2.83 -63.35
N ASP A 4 41.94 -2.07 -63.77
CA ASP A 4 41.41 -0.93 -63.03
C ASP A 4 40.23 -1.44 -62.18
N ARG A 5 40.42 -1.52 -60.86
CA ARG A 5 39.41 -1.34 -59.78
C ARG A 5 39.98 -1.80 -58.43
N PRO A 6 40.15 -0.87 -57.46
CA PRO A 6 39.77 -1.18 -56.09
C PRO A 6 39.21 0.02 -55.30
N PHE A 7 38.48 0.95 -55.94
CA PHE A 7 37.89 2.10 -55.22
C PHE A 7 36.40 1.96 -54.91
N ALA A 8 35.68 1.07 -55.60
CA ALA A 8 34.24 0.86 -55.38
C ALA A 8 33.95 0.04 -54.12
N ASP A 9 34.75 -0.99 -53.83
CA ASP A 9 34.53 -1.90 -52.69
C ASP A 9 34.77 -1.25 -51.32
N ALA A 10 35.77 -0.36 -51.22
CA ALA A 10 36.05 0.37 -49.98
C ALA A 10 34.92 1.34 -49.60
N ALA A 11 34.27 1.96 -50.59
CA ALA A 11 33.15 2.88 -50.38
C ALA A 11 31.84 2.14 -50.03
N LEU A 12 31.59 0.97 -50.65
CA LEU A 12 30.46 0.10 -50.29
C LEU A 12 30.63 -0.48 -48.87
N GLY A 13 31.83 -0.96 -48.52
CA GLY A 13 32.13 -1.46 -47.18
C GLY A 13 31.98 -0.39 -46.09
N ARG A 14 32.41 0.85 -46.36
CA ARG A 14 32.22 1.98 -45.44
C ARG A 14 30.75 2.35 -45.23
N LYS A 15 29.93 2.36 -46.29
CA LYS A 15 28.48 2.60 -46.18
C LYS A 15 27.77 1.50 -45.40
N GLN A 16 28.10 0.23 -45.67
CA GLN A 16 27.57 -0.90 -44.92
C GLN A 16 27.96 -0.85 -43.44
N LEU A 17 29.23 -0.51 -43.14
CA LEU A 17 29.70 -0.34 -41.76
C LEU A 17 28.95 0.77 -41.03
N VAL A 18 28.73 1.92 -41.68
CA VAL A 18 27.97 3.05 -41.10
C VAL A 18 26.51 2.65 -40.82
N ILE A 19 25.87 1.93 -41.74
CA ILE A 19 24.50 1.42 -41.53
C ILE A 19 24.47 0.43 -40.36
N LEU A 20 25.44 -0.47 -40.27
CA LEU A 20 25.51 -1.47 -39.20
C LEU A 20 25.74 -0.82 -37.83
N ILE A 21 26.62 0.19 -37.75
CA ILE A 21 26.84 1.00 -36.55
C ILE A 21 25.56 1.76 -36.17
N ALA A 22 24.86 2.35 -37.14
CA ALA A 22 23.61 3.05 -36.88
C ALA A 22 22.53 2.11 -36.34
N ILE A 23 22.38 0.91 -36.90
CA ILE A 23 21.44 -0.11 -36.42
C ILE A 23 21.82 -0.59 -35.01
N ALA A 24 23.11 -0.88 -34.78
CA ALA A 24 23.60 -1.29 -33.47
C ALA A 24 23.40 -0.20 -32.41
N ALA A 25 23.63 1.06 -32.76
CA ALA A 25 23.39 2.20 -31.88
C ALA A 25 21.91 2.41 -31.58
N MET A 26 21.03 2.25 -32.58
CA MET A 26 19.57 2.30 -32.38
C MET A 26 19.07 1.15 -31.50
N LEU A 27 19.56 -0.07 -31.73
CA LEU A 27 19.22 -1.23 -30.89
C LEU A 27 19.73 -1.05 -29.46
N ALA A 28 20.99 -0.64 -29.28
CA ALA A 28 21.55 -0.36 -27.98
C ALA A 28 20.79 0.78 -27.27
N GLY A 29 20.51 1.88 -27.97
CA GLY A 29 19.72 2.99 -27.43
C GLY A 29 18.29 2.59 -27.07
N THR A 30 17.67 1.69 -27.85
CA THR A 30 16.34 1.15 -27.56
C THR A 30 16.39 0.20 -26.35
N VAL A 31 17.37 -0.70 -26.27
CA VAL A 31 17.53 -1.60 -25.12
C VAL A 31 17.84 -0.80 -23.85
N THR A 32 18.80 0.12 -23.90
CA THR A 32 19.14 0.99 -22.77
C THR A 32 17.95 1.87 -22.37
N GLY A 33 17.25 2.44 -23.36
CA GLY A 33 16.02 3.19 -23.17
C GLY A 33 14.95 2.36 -22.48
N LEU A 34 14.73 1.11 -22.95
CA LEU A 34 13.78 0.15 -22.38
C LEU A 34 14.14 -0.34 -20.98
N THR A 35 15.42 -0.29 -20.61
CA THR A 35 15.91 -0.67 -19.27
C THR A 35 16.05 0.52 -18.31
N ALA A 36 15.77 1.74 -18.77
CA ALA A 36 15.92 2.95 -17.97
C ALA A 36 14.86 2.98 -16.86
N LYS A 37 15.31 2.85 -15.61
CA LYS A 37 14.46 2.95 -14.42
C LYS A 37 13.94 4.38 -14.26
N LYS A 38 12.65 4.53 -13.91
CA LYS A 38 11.92 5.80 -13.74
C LYS A 38 11.69 6.57 -15.04
N ALA A 39 11.62 5.88 -16.18
CA ALA A 39 11.28 6.54 -17.43
C ALA A 39 9.75 6.76 -17.52
N ILE A 40 9.31 7.86 -18.14
CA ILE A 40 7.88 8.22 -18.25
C ILE A 40 7.06 7.11 -18.94
N TRP A 41 7.67 6.36 -19.85
CA TRP A 41 7.02 5.29 -20.62
C TRP A 41 7.03 3.93 -19.89
N GLU A 42 7.82 3.76 -18.82
CA GLU A 42 7.92 2.52 -18.03
C GLU A 42 6.58 2.15 -17.40
N GLY A 43 5.90 3.15 -16.82
CA GLY A 43 4.58 2.97 -16.21
C GLY A 43 3.56 2.44 -17.21
N TRP A 44 3.47 3.07 -18.38
CA TRP A 44 2.55 2.65 -19.44
C TRP A 44 2.81 1.21 -19.91
N VAL A 45 4.08 0.84 -20.16
CA VAL A 45 4.41 -0.53 -20.58
C VAL A 45 4.07 -1.55 -19.49
N THR A 46 4.39 -1.23 -18.23
CA THR A 46 4.10 -2.07 -17.08
C THR A 46 2.60 -2.32 -16.94
N ASP A 47 1.79 -1.28 -17.06
CA ASP A 47 0.34 -1.36 -16.95
C ASP A 47 -0.27 -2.18 -18.11
N GLN A 48 0.24 -2.03 -19.33
CA GLN A 48 -0.16 -2.86 -20.49
C GLN A 48 0.20 -4.34 -20.28
N LEU A 49 1.38 -4.64 -19.76
CA LEU A 49 1.78 -6.01 -19.44
C LEU A 49 0.88 -6.63 -18.38
N PHE A 50 0.45 -5.87 -17.38
CA PHE A 50 -0.52 -6.34 -16.39
C PHE A 50 -1.89 -6.60 -16.99
N GLN A 51 -2.36 -5.74 -17.90
CA GLN A 51 -3.61 -5.93 -18.60
C GLN A 51 -3.58 -7.21 -19.46
N VAL A 52 -2.49 -7.42 -20.22
CA VAL A 52 -2.29 -8.66 -20.99
C VAL A 52 -2.23 -9.88 -20.08
N ARG A 53 -1.50 -9.81 -18.95
CA ARG A 53 -1.45 -10.90 -17.96
C ARG A 53 -2.84 -11.23 -17.41
N ALA A 54 -3.66 -10.22 -17.11
CA ALA A 54 -5.01 -10.42 -16.60
C ALA A 54 -5.93 -11.08 -17.64
N ILE A 55 -5.81 -10.70 -18.91
CA ILE A 55 -6.55 -11.32 -20.02
C ILE A 55 -6.12 -12.79 -20.20
N LEU A 56 -4.81 -13.07 -20.16
CA LEU A 56 -4.27 -14.41 -20.38
C LEU A 56 -4.59 -15.39 -19.25
N ARG A 57 -4.65 -14.92 -17.99
CA ARG A 57 -4.90 -15.79 -16.83
C ARG A 57 -6.37 -16.01 -16.51
N GLY A 58 -7.29 -15.19 -17.06
CA GLY A 58 -8.72 -15.31 -16.79
C GLY A 58 -9.10 -15.07 -15.32
N PRO A 59 -10.38 -15.23 -14.94
CA PRO A 59 -10.83 -15.17 -13.56
C PRO A 59 -10.23 -16.35 -12.79
N GLN A 60 -9.29 -16.08 -11.90
CA GLN A 60 -8.74 -17.09 -11.00
C GLN A 60 -9.66 -17.21 -9.78
N GLU A 61 -9.96 -18.43 -9.32
CA GLU A 61 -10.60 -18.61 -8.02
C GLU A 61 -9.74 -17.91 -6.95
N ALA A 62 -10.41 -17.26 -5.99
CA ALA A 62 -9.74 -16.58 -4.89
C ALA A 62 -8.86 -17.59 -4.14
N ALA A 63 -7.56 -17.59 -4.42
CA ALA A 63 -6.60 -18.31 -3.61
C ALA A 63 -6.71 -17.80 -2.17
N ALA A 64 -6.59 -18.71 -1.20
CA ALA A 64 -6.62 -18.34 0.21
C ALA A 64 -5.54 -17.27 0.48
N SER A 65 -5.98 -16.03 0.69
CA SER A 65 -5.09 -14.92 0.99
C SER A 65 -4.77 -14.92 2.48
N PRO A 66 -3.49 -14.82 2.89
CA PRO A 66 -3.12 -14.67 4.29
C PRO A 66 -3.45 -13.26 4.84
N VAL A 67 -4.01 -12.39 4.00
CA VAL A 67 -4.41 -11.02 4.33
C VAL A 67 -5.90 -10.83 4.04
N ALA A 68 -6.61 -10.28 5.02
CA ALA A 68 -7.98 -9.79 4.87
C ALA A 68 -8.00 -8.25 4.92
N VAL A 69 -8.86 -7.65 4.11
CA VAL A 69 -9.08 -6.20 4.10
C VAL A 69 -10.48 -5.95 4.63
N ILE A 70 -10.59 -5.11 5.65
CA ILE A 70 -11.87 -4.81 6.30
C ILE A 70 -12.20 -3.35 6.01
N GLY A 71 -13.24 -3.14 5.22
CA GLY A 71 -13.67 -1.83 4.79
C GLY A 71 -14.65 -1.21 5.78
N LEU A 72 -14.35 0.01 6.24
CA LEU A 72 -15.40 0.91 6.71
C LEU A 72 -16.08 1.51 5.47
N ASP A 73 -16.98 0.72 4.88
CA ASP A 73 -17.61 0.98 3.59
C ASP A 73 -19.06 1.45 3.75
N GLN A 74 -19.73 1.70 2.62
CA GLN A 74 -21.11 2.17 2.64
C GLN A 74 -22.05 1.14 3.28
N THR A 75 -21.82 -0.16 3.05
CA THR A 75 -22.57 -1.25 3.68
C THR A 75 -22.49 -1.15 5.21
N SER A 76 -21.29 -0.94 5.73
CA SER A 76 -21.05 -0.76 7.16
C SER A 76 -21.73 0.52 7.67
N LEU A 77 -21.55 1.64 6.96
CA LEU A 77 -22.06 2.94 7.37
C LEU A 77 -23.60 3.04 7.31
N ASP A 78 -24.26 2.27 6.45
CA ASP A 78 -25.72 2.22 6.34
C ASP A 78 -26.35 1.17 7.28
N SER A 79 -25.53 0.37 7.97
CA SER A 79 -26.03 -0.62 8.92
C SER A 79 -26.72 0.04 10.12
N GLU A 80 -27.75 -0.61 10.67
CA GLU A 80 -28.48 -0.12 11.85
C GLU A 80 -27.55 0.19 13.03
N ARG A 81 -26.47 -0.59 13.17
CA ARG A 81 -25.49 -0.43 14.25
C ARG A 81 -24.67 0.85 14.11
N LEU A 82 -24.33 1.28 12.90
CA LEU A 82 -23.34 2.34 12.65
C LEU A 82 -23.93 3.61 12.02
N SER A 83 -25.13 3.54 11.43
CA SER A 83 -25.76 4.66 10.72
C SER A 83 -25.99 5.90 11.58
N SER A 84 -26.19 5.71 12.89
CA SER A 84 -26.36 6.81 13.85
C SER A 84 -25.06 7.26 14.53
N LEU A 85 -23.93 6.58 14.27
CA LEU A 85 -22.64 6.84 14.91
C LEU A 85 -21.74 7.68 14.01
N PRO A 86 -21.44 8.94 14.38
CA PRO A 86 -20.41 9.72 13.70
C PRO A 86 -19.08 8.98 13.73
N ARG A 87 -18.32 9.05 12.63
CA ARG A 87 -17.01 8.37 12.48
C ARG A 87 -16.04 8.62 13.63
N VAL A 88 -16.05 9.82 14.20
CA VAL A 88 -15.20 10.19 15.33
C VAL A 88 -15.54 9.44 16.63
N LEU A 89 -16.77 8.92 16.75
CA LEU A 89 -17.25 8.13 17.87
C LEU A 89 -17.18 6.62 17.61
N MET A 90 -16.58 6.17 16.51
CA MET A 90 -16.52 4.74 16.17
C MET A 90 -15.38 3.99 16.85
N THR A 91 -14.51 4.65 17.63
CA THR A 91 -13.35 4.00 18.26
C THR A 91 -13.71 2.79 19.14
N PRO A 92 -14.84 2.74 19.89
CA PRO A 92 -15.18 1.55 20.66
C PRO A 92 -15.55 0.36 19.77
N VAL A 93 -16.29 0.63 18.69
CA VAL A 93 -16.66 -0.37 17.67
C VAL A 93 -15.42 -0.92 16.98
N LEU A 94 -14.46 -0.05 16.65
CA LEU A 94 -13.19 -0.45 16.04
C LEU A 94 -12.33 -1.29 17.00
N ALA A 95 -12.41 -1.03 18.31
CA ALA A 95 -11.76 -1.85 19.33
C ALA A 95 -12.36 -3.26 19.39
N GLU A 96 -13.69 -3.35 19.32
CA GLU A 96 -14.45 -4.60 19.36
C GLU A 96 -14.15 -5.46 18.12
N ALA A 97 -14.33 -4.90 16.91
CA ALA A 97 -13.98 -5.57 15.66
C ALA A 97 -12.50 -5.97 15.66
N GLY A 98 -11.61 -5.06 16.04
CA GLY A 98 -10.19 -5.31 16.14
C GLY A 98 -9.85 -6.49 17.06
N GLN A 99 -10.50 -6.59 18.21
CA GLN A 99 -10.30 -7.72 19.13
C GLN A 99 -10.84 -9.02 18.55
N ALA A 100 -12.03 -9.01 17.92
CA ALA A 100 -12.60 -10.17 17.27
C ALA A 100 -11.69 -10.72 16.16
N ILE A 101 -11.06 -9.85 15.36
CA ILE A 101 -10.10 -10.22 14.32
C ILE A 101 -8.85 -10.88 14.92
N LEU A 102 -8.31 -10.32 16.01
CA LEU A 102 -7.15 -10.91 16.68
C LEU A 102 -7.49 -12.26 17.33
N ASP A 103 -8.70 -12.41 17.88
CA ASP A 103 -9.21 -13.64 18.48
C ASP A 103 -9.48 -14.72 17.41
N ALA A 104 -9.86 -14.30 16.19
CA ALA A 104 -9.99 -15.17 15.02
C ALA A 104 -8.63 -15.65 14.46
N GLY A 105 -7.51 -15.21 15.03
CA GLY A 105 -6.17 -15.70 14.72
C GLY A 105 -5.33 -14.77 13.84
N ALA A 106 -5.77 -13.53 13.58
CA ALA A 106 -4.93 -12.57 12.87
C ALA A 106 -3.63 -12.30 13.66
N VAL A 107 -2.49 -12.39 12.98
CA VAL A 107 -1.18 -12.18 13.61
C VAL A 107 -0.97 -10.71 13.96
N ALA A 108 -1.42 -9.81 13.09
CA ALA A 108 -1.36 -8.36 13.25
C ALA A 108 -2.55 -7.65 12.61
N LEU A 109 -2.79 -6.40 13.01
CA LEU A 109 -3.84 -5.52 12.53
C LEU A 109 -3.30 -4.11 12.29
N GLY A 110 -3.62 -3.53 11.15
CA GLY A 110 -3.27 -2.14 10.82
C GLY A 110 -4.53 -1.33 10.53
N PHE A 111 -4.66 -0.16 11.13
CA PHE A 111 -5.72 0.79 10.79
C PHE A 111 -5.20 1.81 9.77
N ASP A 112 -5.73 1.78 8.55
CA ASP A 112 -5.37 2.69 7.44
C ASP A 112 -6.15 4.01 7.47
N PHE A 113 -6.28 4.60 8.66
CA PHE A 113 -6.84 5.94 8.82
C PHE A 113 -6.27 6.61 10.05
N VAL A 114 -6.13 7.93 9.98
CA VAL A 114 -5.54 8.73 11.06
C VAL A 114 -6.61 9.05 12.10
N PHE A 115 -6.44 8.53 13.32
CA PHE A 115 -7.29 8.85 14.46
C PHE A 115 -6.97 10.24 15.03
N ALA A 116 -7.21 11.30 14.26
CA ALA A 116 -6.80 12.66 14.60
C ALA A 116 -7.52 13.25 15.84
N TYR A 117 -8.69 12.72 16.18
CA TYR A 117 -9.56 13.24 17.25
C TYR A 117 -9.92 12.17 18.25
N SER A 118 -10.03 12.56 19.52
CA SER A 118 -10.50 11.71 20.61
C SER A 118 -11.86 12.20 21.10
N ALA A 119 -12.85 11.31 21.15
CA ALA A 119 -14.17 11.52 21.74
C ALA A 119 -14.05 12.10 23.17
N ASP A 120 -13.06 11.66 23.94
CA ASP A 120 -12.80 12.14 25.32
C ASP A 120 -12.58 13.67 25.40
N THR A 121 -12.22 14.31 24.30
CA THR A 121 -12.00 15.76 24.20
C THR A 121 -13.18 16.54 23.65
N PHE A 122 -14.23 15.87 23.17
CA PHE A 122 -15.44 16.55 22.72
C PHE A 122 -16.16 17.19 23.90
N VAL A 123 -16.22 18.52 23.85
CA VAL A 123 -17.00 19.36 24.75
C VAL A 123 -17.39 20.61 23.98
N ASP A 124 -18.65 21.00 24.06
CA ASP A 124 -19.07 22.34 23.71
C ASP A 124 -19.06 23.19 25.00
N PRO A 125 -18.13 24.16 25.15
CA PRO A 125 -18.07 25.01 26.33
C PRO A 125 -19.34 25.83 26.56
N SER A 126 -20.16 26.02 25.52
CA SER A 126 -21.39 26.82 25.57
C SER A 126 -22.64 26.03 25.91
N SER A 127 -22.63 24.70 25.75
CA SER A 127 -23.81 23.84 26.00
C SER A 127 -23.94 23.40 27.46
N GLY A 128 -22.85 23.44 28.24
CA GLY A 128 -22.81 22.90 29.60
C GLY A 128 -22.88 21.37 29.67
N GLU A 129 -22.80 20.68 28.52
CA GLU A 129 -22.82 19.22 28.45
C GLU A 129 -21.55 18.62 29.05
N LYS A 130 -21.72 17.45 29.68
CA LYS A 130 -20.57 16.71 30.21
C LYS A 130 -19.74 16.17 29.05
N ARG A 131 -18.41 16.26 29.21
CA ARG A 131 -17.45 15.58 28.35
C ARG A 131 -17.80 14.10 28.24
N LEU A 132 -17.54 13.53 27.07
CA LEU A 132 -17.56 12.09 26.84
C LEU A 132 -16.32 11.42 27.47
N LEU A 133 -16.11 11.64 28.77
CA LEU A 133 -15.00 11.10 29.53
C LEU A 133 -14.96 9.58 29.38
N ASP A 134 -13.76 9.07 29.10
CA ASP A 134 -13.46 7.64 28.95
C ASP A 134 -14.23 6.93 27.82
N TYR A 135 -14.86 7.67 26.90
CA TYR A 135 -15.54 7.09 25.75
C TYR A 135 -14.58 6.28 24.87
N ASP A 136 -13.37 6.79 24.65
CA ASP A 136 -12.33 6.12 23.87
C ASP A 136 -11.54 5.08 24.69
N GLN A 137 -11.88 4.86 25.96
CA GLN A 137 -11.17 3.95 26.84
C GLN A 137 -11.09 2.51 26.30
N PRO A 138 -12.14 1.93 25.70
CA PRO A 138 -12.05 0.60 25.08
C PRO A 138 -10.96 0.54 24.02
N PHE A 139 -10.89 1.54 23.12
CA PHE A 139 -9.89 1.59 22.05
C PHE A 139 -8.48 1.81 22.61
N LYS A 140 -8.29 2.72 23.57
CA LYS A 140 -6.99 2.93 24.23
C LYS A 140 -6.50 1.63 24.91
N ARG A 141 -7.39 0.90 25.60
CA ARG A 141 -7.03 -0.39 26.23
C ARG A 141 -6.69 -1.45 25.19
N PHE A 142 -7.44 -1.52 24.11
CA PHE A 142 -7.19 -2.43 22.99
C PHE A 142 -5.81 -2.20 22.37
N LEU A 143 -5.46 -0.94 22.06
CA LEU A 143 -4.13 -0.58 21.57
C LEU A 143 -3.02 -0.95 22.56
N PHE A 144 -3.20 -0.61 23.84
CA PHE A 144 -2.19 -0.87 24.87
C PHE A 144 -1.94 -2.36 25.09
N LYS A 145 -3.00 -3.17 25.17
CA LYS A 145 -2.91 -4.61 25.41
C LYS A 145 -2.22 -5.36 24.27
N ASN A 146 -2.36 -4.87 23.05
CA ASN A 146 -1.94 -5.57 21.83
C ASN A 146 -0.78 -4.85 21.10
N ARG A 147 0.04 -4.10 21.84
CA ARG A 147 1.25 -3.46 21.29
C ARG A 147 2.15 -4.48 20.59
N GLY A 148 2.72 -4.08 19.46
CA GLY A 148 3.53 -4.95 18.60
C GLY A 148 2.72 -5.83 17.64
N ARG A 149 1.40 -5.90 17.80
CA ARG A 149 0.47 -6.55 16.87
C ARG A 149 -0.49 -5.56 16.20
N ILE A 150 -0.74 -4.41 16.83
CA ILE A 150 -1.61 -3.37 16.29
C ILE A 150 -0.82 -2.14 15.91
N PHE A 151 -1.15 -1.60 14.75
CA PHE A 151 -0.54 -0.39 14.21
C PHE A 151 -1.61 0.61 13.78
N VAL A 152 -1.40 1.89 14.10
CA VAL A 152 -2.27 3.01 13.70
C VAL A 152 -1.54 3.92 12.72
N ALA A 153 -2.27 4.40 11.71
CA ALA A 153 -1.72 5.23 10.66
C ALA A 153 -1.35 6.65 11.12
N HIS A 154 -0.27 7.18 10.56
CA HIS A 154 -0.03 8.61 10.42
C HIS A 154 0.35 8.96 8.97
N THR A 155 0.26 10.23 8.64
CA THR A 155 0.67 10.82 7.36
C THR A 155 1.58 12.01 7.64
N GLU A 156 2.05 12.69 6.58
CA GLU A 156 2.84 13.92 6.69
C GLU A 156 2.05 15.06 7.35
N VAL A 157 0.74 15.12 7.04
CA VAL A 157 -0.14 16.22 7.44
C VAL A 157 -1.03 15.88 8.64
N GLY A 158 -1.04 14.63 9.10
CA GLY A 158 -1.94 14.16 10.14
C GLY A 158 -1.32 13.06 10.99
N VAL A 159 -1.36 13.24 12.30
CA VAL A 159 -0.93 12.25 13.30
C VAL A 159 -2.11 11.84 14.18
N PRO A 160 -2.12 10.61 14.73
CA PRO A 160 -3.12 10.23 15.70
C PRO A 160 -3.09 11.15 16.93
N HIS A 161 -4.26 11.36 17.51
CA HIS A 161 -4.39 12.09 18.76
C HIS A 161 -3.48 11.49 19.83
N ARG A 162 -2.89 12.35 20.67
CA ARG A 162 -1.86 11.95 21.66
C ARG A 162 -2.29 10.79 22.58
N SER A 163 -3.59 10.67 22.88
CA SER A 163 -4.11 9.58 23.71
C SER A 163 -3.97 8.22 23.02
N PHE A 164 -4.20 8.16 21.71
CA PHE A 164 -4.03 6.95 20.91
C PHE A 164 -2.56 6.65 20.65
N SER A 165 -1.76 7.67 20.31
CA SER A 165 -0.30 7.51 20.16
C SER A 165 0.34 7.00 21.45
N GLY A 166 -0.06 7.56 22.61
CA GLY A 166 0.39 7.08 23.92
C GLY A 166 -0.06 5.64 24.21
N ALA A 167 -1.29 5.28 23.85
CA ALA A 167 -1.79 3.92 24.01
C ALA A 167 -1.06 2.92 23.10
N ALA A 168 -0.86 3.24 21.82
CA ALA A 168 -0.15 2.43 20.84
C ALA A 168 1.36 2.28 21.15
N GLY A 169 1.96 3.29 21.79
CA GLY A 169 3.39 3.30 22.13
C GLY A 169 4.30 3.60 20.93
N ALA A 170 5.61 3.71 21.17
CA ALA A 170 6.58 4.18 20.17
C ALA A 170 6.64 3.31 18.90
N GLY A 171 6.31 2.02 19.01
CA GLY A 171 6.26 1.09 17.88
C GLY A 171 4.88 0.91 17.23
N GLY A 172 3.83 1.54 17.77
CA GLY A 172 2.46 1.29 17.33
C GLY A 172 1.92 2.32 16.32
N VAL A 173 2.63 3.43 16.09
CA VAL A 173 2.24 4.45 15.12
C VAL A 173 3.14 4.32 13.89
N ARG A 174 2.56 4.22 12.69
CA ARG A 174 3.28 3.95 11.43
C ARG A 174 2.72 4.76 10.26
N SER A 175 3.59 5.14 9.33
CA SER A 175 3.28 5.94 8.16
C SER A 175 2.52 5.11 7.13
N VAL A 176 1.41 5.63 6.61
CA VAL A 176 0.68 5.05 5.46
C VAL A 176 1.05 5.72 4.14
N GLN A 177 2.10 6.52 4.14
CA GLN A 177 2.55 7.20 2.94
C GLN A 177 3.11 6.20 1.94
N VAL A 178 2.77 6.45 0.68
CA VAL A 178 3.28 5.73 -0.48
C VAL A 178 3.90 6.76 -1.42
N VAL A 179 5.01 6.37 -2.04
CA VAL A 179 5.73 7.24 -2.98
C VAL A 179 5.27 6.89 -4.40
N PRO A 180 4.60 7.80 -5.12
CA PRO A 180 4.24 7.56 -6.51
C PRO A 180 5.46 7.67 -7.43
N ASP A 181 5.35 7.04 -8.60
CA ASP A 181 6.27 7.24 -9.72
C ASP A 181 6.11 8.65 -10.32
N SER A 182 6.94 8.97 -11.33
CA SER A 182 6.90 10.27 -12.01
C SER A 182 5.57 10.62 -12.67
N ASP A 183 4.73 9.61 -12.95
CA ASP A 183 3.38 9.76 -13.51
C ASP A 183 2.29 9.83 -12.45
N GLY A 184 2.64 9.84 -11.15
CA GLY A 184 1.70 9.90 -10.05
C GLY A 184 1.11 8.54 -9.63
N VAL A 185 1.46 7.45 -10.30
CA VAL A 185 0.96 6.10 -9.99
C VAL A 185 1.89 5.40 -9.02
N VAL A 186 1.34 4.74 -8.00
CA VAL A 186 2.10 3.95 -7.03
C VAL A 186 2.31 2.55 -7.59
N ARG A 187 3.55 2.21 -7.95
CA ARG A 187 3.91 0.86 -8.43
C ARG A 187 4.94 0.17 -7.56
N TRP A 188 5.78 0.92 -6.86
CA TRP A 188 6.89 0.36 -6.10
C TRP A 188 6.76 0.67 -4.62
N HIS A 189 7.10 -0.32 -3.80
CA HIS A 189 7.40 -0.11 -2.39
C HIS A 189 8.87 -0.40 -2.15
N THR A 190 9.51 0.41 -1.29
CA THR A 190 10.88 0.16 -0.83
C THR A 190 10.82 0.01 0.68
N PRO A 191 11.03 -1.21 1.22
CA PRO A 191 10.90 -1.45 2.65
C PRO A 191 12.01 -0.77 3.44
N GLY A 192 11.66 -0.24 4.62
CA GLY A 192 12.62 0.11 5.66
C GLY A 192 13.11 -1.16 6.36
N VAL A 193 14.43 -1.39 6.38
CA VAL A 193 15.03 -2.59 6.99
C VAL A 193 15.76 -2.23 8.29
N PRO A 194 15.55 -2.96 9.41
CA PRO A 194 14.64 -4.10 9.57
C PRO A 194 13.16 -3.68 9.58
N LEU A 195 12.27 -4.53 9.03
CA LEU A 195 10.83 -4.24 8.89
C LEU A 195 10.16 -3.84 10.21
N SER A 196 10.59 -4.43 11.34
CA SER A 196 10.07 -4.11 12.68
C SER A 196 10.31 -2.65 13.10
N ASN A 197 11.39 -2.05 12.59
CA ASN A 197 11.81 -0.69 12.89
C ASN A 197 11.47 0.29 11.76
N SER A 198 10.86 -0.20 10.68
CA SER A 198 10.41 0.67 9.61
C SER A 198 9.33 1.62 10.10
N ASP A 199 9.37 2.84 9.57
CA ASP A 199 8.32 3.82 9.81
C ASP A 199 7.03 3.46 9.07
N TYR A 200 7.06 2.61 8.04
CA TYR A 200 5.88 2.32 7.21
C TYR A 200 4.95 1.26 7.81
N LEU A 201 3.64 1.47 7.66
CA LEU A 201 2.59 0.56 8.14
C LEU A 201 2.68 -0.80 7.45
N ILE A 202 2.86 -0.79 6.13
CA ILE A 202 3.00 -2.01 5.32
C ILE A 202 4.18 -2.87 5.81
N ASP A 203 5.31 -2.25 6.14
CA ASP A 203 6.50 -2.96 6.61
C ASP A 203 6.28 -3.57 7.99
N ALA A 204 5.64 -2.83 8.89
CA ALA A 204 5.30 -3.33 10.22
C ALA A 204 4.37 -4.56 10.15
N LEU A 205 3.37 -4.53 9.26
CA LEU A 205 2.48 -5.67 9.02
C LEU A 205 3.20 -6.86 8.39
N LEU A 206 4.04 -6.62 7.37
CA LEU A 206 4.86 -7.66 6.75
C LEU A 206 5.83 -8.29 7.76
N GLY A 207 6.49 -7.46 8.58
CA GLY A 207 7.39 -7.92 9.63
C GLY A 207 6.67 -8.74 10.69
N ALA A 208 5.47 -8.32 11.11
CA ALA A 208 4.66 -9.09 12.05
C ALA A 208 4.16 -10.42 11.44
N ALA A 209 3.93 -10.47 10.14
CA ALA A 209 3.63 -11.69 9.40
C ALA A 209 4.86 -12.59 9.15
N GLY A 210 6.05 -12.21 9.62
CA GLY A 210 7.29 -12.98 9.46
C GLY A 210 7.94 -12.87 8.09
N SER A 211 7.57 -11.86 7.29
CA SER A 211 8.18 -11.59 5.99
C SER A 211 9.63 -11.13 6.14
N THR A 212 10.46 -11.46 5.16
CA THR A 212 11.88 -11.10 5.10
C THR A 212 12.21 -10.20 3.90
N VAL A 213 11.19 -9.54 3.34
CA VAL A 213 11.37 -8.67 2.16
C VAL A 213 12.30 -7.51 2.49
N SER A 214 13.45 -7.46 1.82
CA SER A 214 14.51 -6.47 2.04
C SER A 214 14.80 -5.62 0.82
N GLU A 215 14.27 -5.98 -0.34
CA GLU A 215 14.47 -5.28 -1.61
C GLU A 215 13.20 -4.56 -2.04
N SER A 216 13.33 -3.57 -2.91
CA SER A 216 12.17 -2.90 -3.50
C SER A 216 11.37 -3.90 -4.34
N PHE A 217 10.05 -3.86 -4.19
CA PHE A 217 9.14 -4.75 -4.87
C PHE A 217 7.93 -3.98 -5.40
N MET A 218 7.34 -4.52 -6.45
CA MET A 218 6.05 -4.07 -6.94
C MET A 218 4.96 -4.95 -6.31
N PRO A 219 4.04 -4.39 -5.49
CA PRO A 219 2.92 -5.15 -4.96
C PRO A 219 1.98 -5.49 -6.11
N ILE A 220 2.05 -6.73 -6.59
CA ILE A 220 1.16 -7.24 -7.64
C ILE A 220 0.06 -8.02 -6.95
N PRO A 221 -1.17 -7.50 -6.88
CA PRO A 221 -2.27 -8.27 -6.33
C PRO A 221 -2.55 -9.45 -7.28
N GLU A 222 -2.66 -10.66 -6.74
CA GLU A 222 -2.98 -11.84 -7.56
C GLU A 222 -4.38 -11.76 -8.16
N ASN A 223 -5.29 -11.08 -7.46
CA ASN A 223 -6.67 -10.85 -7.86
C ASN A 223 -7.06 -9.38 -7.66
N ARG A 224 -8.11 -8.91 -8.32
CA ARG A 224 -8.65 -7.57 -8.05
C ARG A 224 -9.12 -7.48 -6.59
N LEU A 225 -8.55 -6.52 -5.85
CA LEU A 225 -8.84 -6.27 -4.42
C LEU A 225 -10.33 -6.12 -4.12
N ALA A 226 -11.08 -5.48 -5.01
CA ALA A 226 -12.51 -5.22 -4.83
C ALA A 226 -13.42 -6.42 -5.12
N THR A 227 -12.90 -7.55 -5.61
CA THR A 227 -13.74 -8.69 -6.03
C THR A 227 -13.36 -10.03 -5.43
N LEU A 228 -12.12 -10.21 -4.95
CA LEU A 228 -11.58 -11.57 -4.73
C LEU A 228 -10.53 -11.74 -3.61
N LEU A 229 -9.99 -10.68 -3.00
CA LEU A 229 -9.34 -10.85 -1.70
C LEU A 229 -10.46 -10.97 -0.65
N PRO A 230 -10.26 -11.61 0.53
CA PRO A 230 -11.29 -11.60 1.55
C PRO A 230 -11.47 -10.16 2.04
N TYR A 231 -12.35 -9.45 1.33
CA TYR A 231 -12.85 -8.14 1.62
C TYR A 231 -14.11 -8.35 2.44
N LEU A 232 -14.10 -7.80 3.65
CA LEU A 232 -15.24 -7.82 4.54
C LEU A 232 -15.64 -6.38 4.81
N SER A 233 -16.93 -6.13 4.91
CA SER A 233 -17.42 -4.90 5.50
C SER A 233 -17.12 -4.93 6.99
N LEU A 234 -16.86 -3.79 7.64
CA LEU A 234 -16.68 -3.74 9.09
C LEU A 234 -17.86 -4.37 9.83
N ILE A 235 -19.08 -4.26 9.30
CA ILE A 235 -20.26 -4.89 9.88
C ILE A 235 -20.24 -6.43 9.84
N ASP A 236 -19.47 -7.04 8.94
CA ASP A 236 -19.36 -8.51 8.83
C ASP A 236 -18.47 -9.13 9.92
N VAL A 237 -17.69 -8.30 10.63
CA VAL A 237 -16.77 -8.70 11.70
C VAL A 237 -17.18 -8.19 13.08
N LEU A 238 -18.38 -7.61 13.19
CA LEU A 238 -18.98 -7.05 14.39
C LEU A 238 -20.14 -7.91 14.90
#